data_AF-A0A2I2A2S5-F1
#
_entry.id   AF-A0A2I2A2S5-F1
#
_cell.length_a   1.000
_cell.length_b   1.000
_cell.length_c   1.000
_cell.angle_alpha   90.00
_cell.angle_beta   90.00
_cell.angle_gamma   90.00
#
_symmetry.space_group_name_H-M   'P 1'
#
loop_
_entity.id
_entity.type
_entity.pdbx_description
1 polymer ?
#
loop_
_entity_poly.entity_id
_entity_poly.type
_entity_poly.pdbx_seq_one_letter_code
_entity_poly.pdbx_strand_id
1 'polypeptide(L)' 'MAQVLENPRVESNCLRELDNCYKIKLRQSGYRLIYQVQDERIVVFVIAIGKRDKEQAYNDAQHRV' A
#
# COMPACT_ATOMS: atom_id res chain seq x y z
N MET A 1 11.16 3.49 -2.95
CA MET A 1 9.98 4.20 -3.49
C MET A 1 10.01 4.24 -5.00
N ALA A 2 11.08 4.70 -5.66
CA ALA A 2 11.17 4.81 -7.12
C ALA A 2 10.76 3.53 -7.89
N GLN A 3 11.20 2.36 -7.43
CA GLN A 3 10.90 1.06 -8.07
C GLN A 3 9.39 0.71 -8.14
N VAL A 4 8.56 1.29 -7.29
CA VAL A 4 7.10 1.03 -7.30
C VAL A 4 6.43 1.70 -8.50
N LEU A 5 7.00 2.79 -9.02
CA LEU A 5 6.46 3.44 -10.21
C LEU A 5 6.77 2.65 -11.49
N GLU A 6 7.87 1.89 -11.49
CA GLU A 6 8.26 1.04 -12.63
C GLU A 6 7.50 -0.28 -12.64
N ASN A 7 7.34 -0.91 -11.46
CA ASN A 7 6.57 -2.14 -11.30
C ASN A 7 5.67 -2.07 -10.06
N PRO A 8 4.47 -1.49 -10.17
CA PRO A 8 3.58 -1.28 -9.02
C PRO A 8 2.91 -2.56 -8.53
N ARG A 9 2.78 -3.61 -9.36
CA ARG A 9 2.09 -4.85 -9.03
C ARG A 9 3.09 -5.91 -8.56
N VAL A 10 3.34 -5.94 -7.25
CA VAL A 10 4.22 -6.92 -6.62
C VAL A 10 3.39 -7.91 -5.81
N GLU A 11 3.17 -9.11 -6.33
CA GLU A 11 2.28 -10.13 -5.74
C GLU A 11 2.60 -10.45 -4.27
N SER A 12 3.89 -10.53 -3.91
CA SER A 12 4.31 -10.78 -2.52
C SER A 12 3.92 -9.68 -1.52
N ASN A 13 3.55 -8.49 -2.04
CA ASN A 13 3.11 -7.34 -1.26
C ASN A 13 1.60 -7.12 -1.31
N CYS A 14 0.85 -7.91 -2.09
CA CYS A 14 -0.59 -7.79 -2.25
C CYS A 14 -1.33 -7.93 -0.90
N LEU A 15 -2.41 -7.17 -0.74
CA LEU A 15 -3.33 -7.27 0.39
C LEU A 15 -4.46 -8.24 0.05
N ARG A 16 -4.74 -9.16 0.97
CA ARG A 16 -5.76 -10.19 0.75
C ARG A 16 -7.19 -9.66 0.80
N GLU A 17 -7.41 -8.61 1.58
CA GLU A 17 -8.74 -8.06 1.86
C GLU A 17 -9.06 -6.86 0.97
N LEU A 18 -8.09 -6.38 0.18
CA LEU A 18 -8.21 -5.18 -0.63
C LEU A 18 -7.64 -5.42 -2.03
N ASP A 19 -8.53 -5.40 -3.03
CA ASP A 19 -8.15 -5.59 -4.42
C ASP A 19 -7.23 -4.48 -4.93
N ASN A 20 -6.26 -4.87 -5.76
CA ASN A 20 -5.25 -4.00 -6.35
C ASN A 20 -4.45 -3.16 -5.32
N CYS A 21 -4.48 -3.56 -4.05
CA CYS A 21 -3.78 -2.87 -2.98
C CYS A 21 -2.53 -3.64 -2.55
N TYR A 22 -1.45 -2.91 -2.30
CA TYR A 22 -0.13 -3.46 -2.00
C TYR A 22 0.51 -2.71 -0.84
N LYS A 23 1.39 -3.39 -0.10
CA LYS A 23 2.09 -2.83 1.05
C LYS A 23 3.58 -2.61 0.80
N ILE A 24 4.10 -1.49 1.33
CA ILE A 24 5.54 -1.22 1.45
C ILE A 24 5.90 -1.21 2.92
N LYS A 25 6.93 -1.98 3.30
CA LYS A 25 7.49 -1.99 4.65
C LYS A 25 8.62 -0.98 4.74
N LEU A 26 8.38 0.17 5.37
CA LEU A 26 9.39 1.20 5.64
C LEU A 26 10.14 0.82 6.92
N ARG A 27 11.05 -0.15 6.79
CA ARG A 27 11.68 -0.84 7.93
C ARG A 27 12.46 0.10 8.85
N GLN A 28 13.24 1.02 8.29
CA GLN A 28 14.07 1.94 9.09
C GLN A 28 13.23 2.84 10.00
N SER A 29 12.07 3.28 9.51
CA SER A 29 11.17 4.17 10.27
C SER A 29 10.13 3.41 11.10
N GLY A 30 9.94 2.11 10.85
CA GLY A 30 8.91 1.32 11.52
C GLY A 30 7.49 1.57 10.99
N TYR A 31 7.34 1.93 9.71
CA TYR A 31 6.05 2.25 9.09
C TYR A 31 5.63 1.23 8.03
N ARG A 32 4.34 1.25 7.69
CA ARG A 32 3.77 0.61 6.51
C ARG A 32 3.07 1.69 5.67
N LEU A 33 3.31 1.64 4.36
CA LEU A 33 2.57 2.42 3.37
C LEU A 33 1.73 1.45 2.55
N ILE A 34 0.47 1.80 2.32
CA ILE A 34 -0.46 1.04 1.50
C ILE A 34 -0.85 1.90 0.31
N TYR A 35 -0.72 1.32 -0.88
CA TYR A 35 -1.09 1.97 -2.12
C TYR A 35 -1.99 1.07 -2.94
N GLN A 36 -2.81 1.69 -3.78
CA GLN A 36 -3.64 1.04 -4.78
C GLN A 36 -3.13 1.36 -6.18
N VAL A 37 -3.19 0.38 -7.06
CA VAL A 37 -2.92 0.55 -8.49
C VAL A 37 -4.25 0.73 -9.21
N GLN A 38 -4.45 1.89 -9.83
CA GLN A 38 -5.63 2.19 -10.63
C GLN A 38 -5.24 2.17 -12.11
N ASP A 39 -5.43 1.03 -12.78
CA ASP A 39 -5.01 0.86 -14.18
C ASP A 39 -5.74 1.82 -15.13
N GLU A 40 -7.03 2.07 -14.89
CA GLU A 40 -7.86 2.96 -15.71
C GLU A 40 -7.32 4.40 -15.75
N ARG A 41 -6.68 4.84 -14.66
CA ARG A 41 -6.13 6.19 -14.53
C ARG A 41 -4.61 6.24 -14.65
N ILE A 42 -3.95 5.09 -14.69
CA ILE A 42 -2.49 4.95 -14.67
C ILE A 42 -1.89 5.65 -13.44
N VAL A 43 -2.50 5.42 -12.27
CA VAL A 43 -2.10 6.05 -11.00
C VAL A 43 -1.74 5.03 -9.94
N VAL A 44 -0.65 5.30 -9.21
CA VAL A 44 -0.33 4.67 -7.93
C VAL A 44 -0.83 5.59 -6.82
N PHE A 45 -1.95 5.23 -6.20
CA PHE A 45 -2.60 6.06 -5.19
C PHE A 45 -2.23 5.58 -3.78
N VAL A 46 -1.61 6.44 -2.98
CA VAL A 46 -1.28 6.12 -1.58
C VAL A 46 -2.50 6.36 -0.71
N ILE A 47 -3.04 5.28 -0.13
CA ILE A 47 -4.30 5.32 0.63
C ILE A 47 -4.03 5.51 2.13
N ALA A 48 -2.98 4.89 2.64
CA ALA A 48 -2.65 4.95 4.06
C ALA A 48 -1.15 4.86 4.31
N ILE A 49 -0.69 5.60 5.31
CA ILE A 49 0.65 5.49 5.88
C ILE A 49 0.47 5.45 7.39
N GLY A 50 1.03 4.44 8.05
CA GLY A 50 0.90 4.29 9.49
C GLY A 50 2.10 3.61 10.10
N LYS A 51 2.33 3.85 11.40
CA LYS A 51 3.31 3.09 12.18
C LYS A 51 2.91 1.62 12.19
N ARG A 52 3.88 0.74 12.45
CA ARG A 52 3.61 -0.69 12.69
C ARG A 52 2.99 -0.88 14.08
N ASP A 53 1.82 -0.32 14.28
CA ASP A 53 1.06 -0.37 15.51
C ASP A 53 -0.32 -0.98 15.23
N LYS A 54 -0.59 -2.14 15.86
CA LYS A 54 -1.87 -2.86 15.85
C LYS A 54 -2.68 -2.76 14.56
N GLU A 55 -2.03 -2.95 13.41
CA GLU A 55 -2.68 -2.99 12.09
C GLU A 55 -3.34 -1.67 11.63
N GLN A 56 -3.06 -0.55 12.32
CA GLN A 56 -3.67 0.76 12.04
C GLN A 56 -3.62 1.16 10.56
N ALA A 57 -2.46 0.99 9.90
CA ALA A 57 -2.34 1.31 8.48
C ALA A 57 -3.31 0.51 7.59
N TYR A 58 -3.60 -0.75 7.92
CA TYR A 58 -4.54 -1.58 7.17
C TYR A 58 -5.98 -1.16 7.41
N ASN A 59 -6.35 -0.93 8.68
CA ASN A 59 -7.70 -0.45 9.05
C ASN A 59 -7.98 0.90 8.36
N ASP A 60 -7.00 1.79 8.37
CA ASP A 60 -7.06 3.08 7.69
C ASP A 60 -7.25 2.92 6.17
N ALA A 61 -6.57 1.96 5.56
CA ALA A 61 -6.74 1.69 4.13
C ALA A 61 -8.13 1.13 3.83
N GLN A 62 -8.64 0.20 4.63
CA GLN A 62 -9.98 -0.36 4.46
C GLN A 62 -11.09 0.69 4.51
N HIS A 63 -10.94 1.73 5.32
CA HIS A 63 -11.93 2.82 5.39
C HIS A 63 -11.86 3.81 4.22
N ARG A 64 -10.77 3.81 3.42
CA ARG A 64 -10.48 4.82 2.39
C ARG A 64 -10.49 4.27 0.97
N VAL A 65 -10.64 2.95 0.81
CA VAL A 65 -10.85 2.27 -0.47
C VAL A 65 -12.33 2.28 -0.82
#